data_AF-A0A520HAJ2-F1
#
_entry.id   AF-A0A520HAJ2-F1
#
_cell.length_a   1.000
_cell.length_b   1.000
_cell.length_c   1.000
_cell.angle_alpha   90.00
_cell.angle_beta   90.00
_cell.angle_gamma   90.00
#
_symmetry.space_group_name_H-M   'P 1'
#
loop_
_entity.id
_entity.type
_entity.pdbx_description
1 polymer ?
#
loop_
_entity_poly.entity_id
_entity_poly.type
_entity_poly.pdbx_seq_one_letter_code
_entity_poly.pdbx_strand_id
1 'polypeptide(L)'
;MSVTIRTSQNVSVAYEPASIGDRILAAMLDYLVIFGWALLVFGIPARLNVTPGTFYVFVALLPIVVYDLLSEWFLNGRSIGKIAMGIRVVM
;
A
#
# COMPACT_ATOMS: atom_id res chain seq x y z
N MET A 1 -1.45 22.43 -11.69
CA MET A 1 -0.59 22.31 -12.90
C MET A 1 -0.78 20.92 -13.46
N SER A 2 -1.40 20.78 -14.63
CA SER A 2 -1.51 19.49 -15.33
C SER A 2 -0.15 19.08 -15.91
N VAL A 3 0.25 17.84 -15.72
CA VAL A 3 1.47 17.27 -16.30
C VAL A 3 1.13 16.63 -17.64
N THR A 4 1.69 17.14 -18.73
CA THR A 4 1.43 16.61 -20.07
C THR A 4 2.48 15.59 -20.47
N ILE A 5 2.06 14.34 -20.70
CA ILE A 5 2.93 13.24 -21.16
C ILE A 5 2.69 13.02 -22.65
N ARG A 6 3.76 12.99 -23.45
CA ARG A 6 3.69 12.59 -24.86
C ARG A 6 3.82 11.07 -24.96
N THR A 7 2.81 10.43 -25.52
CA THR A 7 2.81 8.99 -25.80
C THR A 7 3.67 8.67 -27.02
N SER A 8 4.00 7.39 -27.24
CA SER A 8 4.78 6.90 -28.40
C SER A 8 4.15 7.23 -29.76
N GLN A 9 2.85 7.57 -29.77
CA GLN A 9 2.09 7.98 -30.94
C GLN A 9 2.09 9.51 -31.14
N ASN A 10 2.95 10.23 -30.41
CA ASN A 10 3.04 11.69 -30.41
C ASN A 10 1.74 12.40 -29.98
N VAL A 11 0.87 11.71 -29.24
CA VAL A 11 -0.34 12.28 -28.63
C VAL A 11 -0.01 12.74 -27.22
N SER A 12 -0.32 14.01 -26.92
CA SER A 12 -0.15 14.62 -25.61
C SER A 12 -1.35 14.34 -24.71
N VAL A 13 -1.16 13.58 -23.65
CA VAL A 13 -2.18 13.32 -22.62
C VAL A 13 -1.84 14.16 -21.40
N ALA A 14 -2.76 15.05 -21.02
CA ALA A 14 -2.65 15.84 -19.80
C ALA A 14 -3.18 15.03 -18.62
N TYR A 15 -2.33 14.79 -17.62
CA TYR A 15 -2.70 14.19 -16.35
C TYR A 15 -2.82 15.29 -15.29
N GLU A 16 -3.93 15.30 -14.58
CA GLU A 16 -4.08 16.08 -13.36
C GLU A 16 -3.32 15.34 -12.25
N PRO A 17 -2.20 15.87 -11.72
CA PRO A 17 -1.53 15.23 -10.61
C PRO A 17 -2.43 15.26 -9.37
N ALA A 18 -2.58 14.10 -8.71
CA ALA A 18 -3.27 14.01 -7.44
C ALA A 18 -2.67 14.97 -6.41
N SER A 19 -3.54 15.57 -5.59
CA SER A 19 -3.13 16.52 -4.55
C SER A 19 -2.17 15.86 -3.55
N ILE A 20 -1.33 16.68 -2.90
CA ILE A 20 -0.48 16.22 -1.81
C ILE A 20 -1.34 15.60 -0.69
N GLY A 21 -2.52 16.16 -0.43
CA GLY A 21 -3.47 15.62 0.54
C GLY A 21 -3.92 14.20 0.21
N ASP A 22 -4.22 13.91 -1.06
CA ASP A 22 -4.65 12.57 -1.48
C ASP A 22 -3.54 11.53 -1.30
N ARG A 23 -2.29 11.94 -1.53
CA ARG A 23 -1.10 11.11 -1.31
C ARG A 23 -0.90 10.82 0.18
N ILE A 24 -1.07 11.83 1.04
CA ILE A 24 -0.96 11.67 2.49
C ILE A 24 -2.08 10.75 3.01
N LEU A 25 -3.32 10.95 2.57
CA LEU A 25 -4.45 10.12 2.98
C LEU A 25 -4.28 8.67 2.50
N ALA A 26 -3.80 8.45 1.28
CA ALA A 26 -3.47 7.11 0.80
C ALA A 26 -2.40 6.44 1.68
N ALA A 27 -1.33 7.14 2.01
CA ALA A 27 -0.29 6.61 2.91
C ALA A 27 -0.83 6.32 4.32
N MET A 28 -1.69 7.19 4.86
CA MET A 28 -2.34 6.97 6.16
C MET A 28 -3.21 5.71 6.16
N LEU A 29 -3.95 5.45 5.08
CA LEU A 29 -4.74 4.24 4.94
C LEU A 29 -3.86 2.98 4.81
N ASP A 30 -2.76 3.05 4.06
CA ASP A 30 -1.81 1.94 4.00
C ASP A 30 -1.19 1.64 5.38
N TYR A 31 -0.82 2.67 6.14
CA TYR A 31 -0.36 2.49 7.52
C TYR A 31 -1.44 1.93 8.44
N LEU A 32 -2.71 2.32 8.27
CA LEU A 32 -3.81 1.78 9.05
C LEU A 32 -4.00 0.27 8.79
N VAL A 33 -3.86 -0.17 7.54
CA VAL A 33 -3.93 -1.60 7.18
C VAL A 33 -2.78 -2.37 7.81
N ILE A 34 -1.54 -1.88 7.71
CA ILE A 34 -0.36 -2.51 8.31
C ILE A 34 -0.49 -2.54 9.84
N PHE A 35 -0.98 -1.46 10.44
CA PHE A 35 -1.22 -1.37 11.87
C PHE A 35 -2.29 -2.37 12.34
N GLY A 36 -3.39 -2.50 11.60
CA GLY A 36 -4.42 -3.51 11.85
C GLY A 36 -3.86 -4.93 11.76
N TRP A 37 -3.03 -5.21 10.76
CA TRP A 37 -2.33 -6.49 10.64
C TRP A 37 -1.41 -6.77 11.85
N ALA A 38 -0.59 -5.80 12.25
CA ALA A 38 0.29 -5.93 13.41
C ALA A 38 -0.51 -6.20 14.70
N LEU A 39 -1.62 -5.48 14.91
CA LEU A 39 -2.49 -5.71 16.06
C LEU A 39 -3.08 -7.12 16.08
N LEU A 40 -3.48 -7.68 14.94
CA LEU A 40 -3.99 -9.06 14.87
C LEU A 40 -2.89 -10.08 15.17
N VAL A 41 -1.72 -9.91 14.56
CA VAL A 41 -0.55 -10.78 14.73
C VAL A 41 -0.09 -10.82 16.18
N PHE A 42 0.00 -9.68 16.87
CA PHE A 42 0.46 -9.64 18.26
C PHE A 42 -0.69 -9.86 19.25
N GLY A 43 -1.91 -9.45 18.91
CA GLY A 43 -3.08 -9.51 19.79
C GLY A 43 -3.64 -10.92 19.97
N ILE A 44 -3.71 -11.73 18.91
CA ILE A 44 -4.21 -13.11 18.97
C ILE A 44 -3.38 -14.00 19.91
N PRO A 45 -2.04 -14.11 19.76
CA PRO A 45 -1.24 -14.95 20.65
C PRO A 45 -1.23 -14.43 22.09
N ALA A 46 -1.26 -13.11 22.30
CA ALA A 46 -1.37 -12.51 23.62
C ALA A 46 -2.68 -12.89 24.34
N ARG A 47 -3.81 -12.97 23.62
CA ARG A 47 -5.09 -13.42 24.19
C ARG A 47 -5.14 -14.91 24.48
N LEU A 48 -4.43 -15.72 23.70
CA LEU A 48 -4.38 -17.18 23.86
C LEU A 48 -3.31 -17.66 24.85
N ASN A 49 -2.53 -16.76 25.47
CA ASN A 49 -1.37 -17.07 26.30
C ASN A 49 -0.35 -18.01 25.62
N VAL A 50 -0.27 -17.95 24.29
CA VAL A 50 0.71 -18.72 23.52
C VAL A 50 1.95 -17.86 23.39
N THR A 51 3.11 -18.38 23.81
CA THR A 51 4.39 -17.71 23.57
C THR A 51 4.74 -17.89 22.09
N PRO A 52 4.71 -16.82 21.27
CA PRO A 52 5.05 -16.96 19.87
C PRO A 52 6.55 -17.23 19.76
N GLY A 53 6.91 -18.37 19.15
CA GLY A 53 8.31 -18.68 18.84
C GLY A 53 8.86 -17.76 17.74
N THR A 54 10.18 -17.72 17.59
CA THR A 54 10.87 -16.90 16.58
C THR A 54 10.32 -17.12 15.17
N PHE A 55 9.92 -18.35 14.83
CA PHE A 55 9.30 -18.69 13.55
C PHE A 55 7.98 -17.94 13.29
N TYR A 56 7.14 -17.77 14.31
CA TYR A 56 5.87 -17.05 14.20
C TYR A 56 6.10 -15.58 13.84
N VAL A 57 7.08 -14.94 14.48
CA VAL A 57 7.43 -13.53 14.23
C VAL A 57 7.94 -13.35 12.80
N PHE A 58 8.79 -14.25 12.31
CA PHE A 58 9.27 -14.20 10.92
C PHE A 58 8.13 -14.35 9.91
N VAL A 59 7.24 -15.32 10.10
CA VAL A 59 6.08 -15.54 9.23
C VAL A 59 5.14 -14.35 9.26
N ALA A 60 4.99 -13.69 10.40
CA ALA A 60 4.08 -12.56 10.54
C ALA A 60 4.62 -11.23 9.99
N LEU A 61 5.96 -11.09 9.92
CA LEU A 61 6.62 -9.93 9.32
C LEU A 61 6.63 -10.01 7.78
N LEU A 62 6.63 -11.23 7.22
CA LEU A 62 6.72 -11.49 5.78
C LEU A 62 5.62 -10.76 4.98
N PRO A 63 4.32 -10.79 5.38
CA PRO A 63 3.27 -10.07 4.69
C PRO A 63 3.46 -8.55 4.71
N ILE A 64 4.09 -7.97 5.74
CA ILE A 64 4.31 -6.52 5.82
C ILE A 64 5.31 -6.08 4.74
N VAL A 65 6.39 -6.84 4.56
CA VAL A 65 7.43 -6.53 3.56
C VAL A 65 6.92 -6.81 2.14
N VAL A 66 6.16 -7.89 1.98
CA VAL A 66 5.67 -8.35 0.69
C VAL A 66 4.38 -7.61 0.27
N TYR A 67 3.72 -6.90 1.18
CA TYR A 67 2.52 -6.11 0.91
C TYR A 67 2.73 -5.08 -0.19
N ASP A 68 3.75 -4.23 -0.08
CA ASP A 68 4.01 -3.19 -1.07
C ASP A 68 4.30 -3.79 -2.45
N LEU A 69 5.16 -4.81 -2.50
CA LEU A 69 5.54 -5.48 -3.74
C LEU A 69 4.35 -6.18 -4.42
N LEU A 70 3.55 -6.95 -3.66
CA LEU A 70 2.37 -7.63 -4.20
C LEU A 70 1.32 -6.62 -4.63
N SER A 71 1.09 -5.58 -3.84
CA SER A 71 0.12 -4.55 -4.20
C SER A 71 0.49 -3.89 -5.51
N GLU A 72 1.76 -3.55 -5.70
CA GLU A 72 2.24 -2.91 -6.91
C GLU A 72 2.13 -3.83 -8.14
N TRP A 73 2.48 -5.10 -7.99
CA TRP A 73 2.44 -6.09 -9.07
C TRP A 73 1.01 -6.48 -9.47
N PHE A 74 0.12 -6.73 -8.50
CA PHE A 74 -1.25 -7.13 -8.79
C PHE A 74 -2.16 -5.97 -9.20
N LEU A 75 -1.91 -4.76 -8.69
CA LEU A 75 -2.82 -3.62 -8.85
C LEU A 75 -2.28 -2.55 -9.80
N ASN A 76 -1.34 -2.92 -10.69
CA ASN A 76 -0.76 -2.04 -11.70
C ASN A 76 -0.23 -0.72 -11.11
N GLY A 77 0.60 -0.80 -10.07
CA GLY A 77 1.20 0.39 -9.44
C GLY A 77 0.37 1.01 -8.29
N ARG A 78 -0.70 0.34 -7.82
CA ARG A 78 -1.58 0.83 -6.75
C ARG A 78 -1.43 0.02 -5.46
N SER A 79 -1.48 0.67 -4.32
CA SER A 79 -1.62 0.07 -2.99
C SER A 79 -3.09 0.14 -2.58
N ILE A 80 -3.49 -0.55 -1.50
CA ILE A 80 -4.88 -0.51 -1.02
C ILE A 80 -5.28 0.93 -0.65
N GLY A 81 -4.39 1.69 -0.01
CA GLY A 81 -4.59 3.10 0.30
C GLY A 81 -4.72 3.97 -0.96
N LYS A 82 -3.91 3.71 -1.99
CA LYS A 82 -4.04 4.40 -3.29
C LYS A 82 -5.36 4.07 -4.01
N ILE A 83 -5.87 2.83 -3.90
CA ILE A 83 -7.17 2.45 -4.47
C ILE A 83 -8.31 3.17 -3.77
N ALA A 84 -8.29 3.22 -2.44
CA ALA A 84 -9.30 3.92 -1.65
C ALA A 84 -9.38 5.41 -2.00
N MET A 85 -8.25 6.04 -2.33
CA MET A 85 -8.18 7.43 -2.79
C MET A 85 -8.36 7.60 -4.31
N GLY A 86 -8.57 6.51 -5.06
CA GLY A 86 -8.74 6.55 -6.52
C GLY A 86 -7.48 6.93 -7.32
N ILE A 87 -6.35 7.10 -6.66
CA ILE A 87 -5.10 7.55 -7.28
C ILE A 87 -4.29 6.36 -7.83
N ARG A 88 -3.39 6.63 -8.79
CA ARG A 88 -2.45 5.64 -9.31
C ARG A 88 -1.08 6.26 -9.53
N VAL A 89 -0.05 5.44 -9.33
CA VAL A 89 1.26 5.75 -9.89
C VAL A 89 1.15 5.53 -11.39
N VAL A 90 1.44 6.57 -12.17
CA VAL A 90 1.62 6.47 -13.62
C VAL A 90 3.12 6.32 -13.82
N MET A 91 3.54 5.16 -14.33
CA MET A 91 4.91 4.92 -14.77
C MET A 91 5.03 5.24 -16.26
#